data_AF-A0AAU3B1R1-F1
#
_entry.id   AF-A0AAU3B1R1-F1
#
_cell.length_a   1.000
_cell.length_b   1.000
_cell.length_c   1.000
_cell.angle_alpha   90.00
_cell.angle_beta   90.00
_cell.angle_gamma   90.00
#
_symmetry.space_group_name_H-M   'P 1'
#
loop_
_entity.id
_entity.type
_entity.pdbx_description
1 polymer ?
#
loop_
_entity_poly.entity_id
_entity_poly.type
_entity_poly.pdbx_seq_one_letter_code
_entity_poly.pdbx_strand_id
1 'polypeptide(L)'
;MEIVISEGRVTSLKSEILNPQAGAARRIANYLPRPELLRDAVIQHNRDEGTTSIRFDTKAGPIRFLIPASREMEYQFIHDTDDGPVILGSFRGFSLPSRTVAFRISEFLRMRGLK
;
A
#
# COMPACT_ATOMS: atom_id res chain seq x y z
N MET A 1 13.46 2.09 4.71
CA MET A 1 13.06 3.21 5.60
C MET A 1 11.55 3.20 5.68
N GLU A 2 10.98 3.18 6.88
CA GLU A 2 9.55 2.97 7.13
C GLU A 2 8.84 4.30 7.43
N ILE A 3 7.69 4.55 6.81
CA ILE A 3 6.81 5.68 7.11
C ILE A 3 5.56 5.09 7.78
N VAL A 4 5.47 5.25 9.10
CA VAL A 4 4.30 4.82 9.88
C VAL A 4 3.22 5.91 9.80
N ILE A 5 1.99 5.54 9.40
CA ILE A 5 0.83 6.45 9.49
C ILE A 5 0.26 6.29 10.91
N SER A 6 0.42 7.32 11.73
CA SER A 6 -0.19 7.37 13.07
C SER A 6 -1.39 8.31 13.04
N GLU A 7 -2.52 7.91 13.63
CA GLU A 7 -3.70 8.77 13.85
C GLU A 7 -4.42 9.27 12.58
N GLY A 8 -4.30 8.54 11.47
CA GLY A 8 -5.00 8.89 10.24
C GLY A 8 -4.54 10.18 9.56
N ARG A 9 -3.37 10.66 9.96
CA ARG A 9 -2.57 11.63 9.22
C ARG A 9 -1.23 11.01 8.90
N VAL A 10 -0.77 11.16 7.66
CA VAL A 10 0.58 10.72 7.27
C VAL A 10 1.60 11.61 7.96
N THR A 11 2.20 11.14 9.05
CA THR A 11 3.31 11.82 9.71
C THR A 11 4.62 11.40 9.05
N SER A 12 5.31 12.33 8.37
CA SER A 12 6.60 12.05 7.73
C SER A 12 7.70 11.91 8.78
N LEU A 13 8.23 10.71 8.97
CA LEU A 13 9.41 10.48 9.81
C LEU A 13 10.67 10.94 9.04
N LYS A 14 11.12 12.17 9.35
CA LYS A 14 12.46 12.79 9.23
C LYS A 14 13.32 12.67 7.95
N SER A 15 12.92 11.93 6.93
CA SER A 15 13.47 12.07 5.57
C SER A 15 12.30 11.94 4.62
N GLU A 16 11.85 13.07 4.07
CA GLU A 16 10.84 13.03 3.02
C GLU A 16 11.39 12.19 1.86
N ILE A 17 10.82 11.01 1.69
CA ILE A 17 11.02 10.23 0.48
C ILE A 17 10.27 10.98 -0.62
N LEU A 18 10.95 11.91 -1.26
CA LEU A 18 10.46 12.73 -2.37
C LEU A 18 10.46 11.91 -3.68
N ASN A 19 9.90 10.70 -3.66
CA ASN A 19 9.68 9.93 -4.88
C ASN A 19 8.19 9.94 -5.27
N PRO A 20 7.85 9.90 -6.58
CA PRO A 20 6.46 9.91 -7.03
C PRO A 20 5.61 8.77 -6.47
N GLN A 21 6.22 7.61 -6.22
CA GLN A 21 5.54 6.43 -5.67
C GLN A 21 5.09 6.64 -4.22
N ALA A 22 5.92 7.24 -3.37
CA ALA A 22 5.58 7.58 -1.99
C ALA A 22 4.51 8.66 -1.95
N GLY A 23 4.59 9.66 -2.83
CA GLY A 23 3.52 10.64 -3.01
C GLY A 23 2.19 10.00 -3.44
N ALA A 24 2.21 8.98 -4.31
CA ALA A 24 1.04 8.21 -4.68
C ALA A 24 0.53 7.34 -3.50
N ALA A 25 1.42 6.62 -2.82
CA ALA A 25 1.10 5.78 -1.65
C ALA A 25 0.38 6.59 -0.56
N ARG A 26 0.91 7.79 -0.24
CA ARG A 26 0.31 8.70 0.75
C ARG A 26 -1.10 9.14 0.34
N ARG A 27 -1.28 9.53 -0.91
CA ARG A 27 -2.61 9.93 -1.42
C ARG A 27 -3.60 8.78 -1.36
N ILE A 28 -3.19 7.58 -1.76
CA ILE A 28 -4.03 6.38 -1.72
C ILE A 28 -4.40 6.05 -0.27
N ALA A 29 -3.42 6.01 0.64
CA ALA A 29 -3.64 5.70 2.05
C ALA A 29 -4.64 6.68 2.72
N ASN A 30 -4.53 7.97 2.41
CA ASN A 30 -5.45 8.99 2.92
C ASN A 30 -6.89 8.89 2.38
N TYR A 31 -7.10 8.16 1.28
CA TYR A 31 -8.45 7.92 0.73
C TYR A 31 -9.00 6.54 1.08
N LEU A 32 -8.36 5.78 1.97
CA LEU A 32 -8.88 4.50 2.42
C LEU A 32 -10.26 4.71 3.09
N PRO A 33 -11.32 4.05 2.60
CA PRO A 33 -12.69 4.34 3.03
C PRO A 33 -13.02 3.78 4.42
N ARG A 34 -12.20 2.85 4.94
CA ARG A 34 -12.42 2.14 6.20
C ARG A 34 -11.45 2.65 7.28
N PRO A 35 -11.92 3.16 8.43
CA PRO A 35 -11.07 3.71 9.48
C PRO A 35 -9.96 2.78 9.97
N GLU A 36 -10.24 1.48 10.06
CA GLU A 36 -9.30 0.43 10.47
C GLU A 36 -8.20 0.15 9.42
N LEU A 37 -8.45 0.45 8.15
CA LEU A 37 -7.40 0.41 7.12
C LEU A 37 -6.53 1.65 7.20
N LEU A 38 -7.15 2.79 7.45
CA LEU A 38 -6.48 4.08 7.50
C LEU A 38 -5.57 4.22 8.73
N ARG A 39 -5.98 3.65 9.86
CA ARG A 39 -5.20 3.63 11.11
C ARG A 39 -3.99 2.69 11.04
N ASP A 40 -4.13 1.55 10.37
CA ASP A 40 -3.11 0.48 10.41
C ASP A 40 -2.24 0.45 9.14
N ALA A 41 -2.49 1.32 8.15
CA ALA A 41 -1.70 1.40 6.94
C ALA A 41 -0.29 1.94 7.23
N VAL A 42 0.74 1.22 6.80
CA VAL A 42 2.14 1.66 6.93
C VAL A 42 2.74 1.79 5.54
N ILE A 43 3.31 2.93 5.20
CA ILE A 43 3.99 3.10 3.90
C ILE A 43 5.42 2.62 4.04
N GLN A 44 5.78 1.60 3.27
CA GLN A 44 7.12 1.03 3.27
C GLN A 44 7.85 1.42 1.99
N HIS A 45 9.09 1.89 2.13
CA HIS A 45 9.98 2.12 1.00
C HIS A 45 11.22 1.24 1.13
N ASN A 46 11.37 0.33 0.18
CA ASN A 46 12.54 -0.51 0.03
C ASN A 46 13.53 0.22 -0.89
N ARG A 47 14.69 0.61 -0.33
CA ARG A 47 15.72 1.33 -1.08
C ARG A 47 16.51 0.40 -2.00
N ASP A 48 16.70 -0.85 -1.59
CA ASP A 48 17.50 -1.82 -2.32
C ASP A 48 16.80 -2.25 -3.61
N GLU A 49 15.48 -2.44 -3.53
CA GLU A 49 14.63 -2.78 -4.68
C GLU A 49 14.06 -1.54 -5.39
N GLY A 50 14.23 -0.35 -4.82
CA GLY A 50 13.63 0.88 -5.35
C GLY A 50 12.09 0.87 -5.36
N THR A 51 11.46 0.10 -4.48
CA THR A 51 10.00 -0.09 -4.45
C THR A 51 9.32 0.67 -3.32
N THR A 52 8.04 0.97 -3.50
CA THR A 52 7.20 1.58 -2.46
C THR A 52 5.89 0.81 -2.35
N SER A 53 5.46 0.51 -1.13
CA SER A 53 4.21 -0.20 -0.87
C SER A 53 3.43 0.39 0.31
N ILE A 54 2.16 0.04 0.40
CA ILE A 54 1.33 0.24 1.60
C ILE A 54 1.14 -1.12 2.25
N ARG A 55 1.67 -1.30 3.45
CA ARG A 55 1.53 -2.51 4.25
C ARG A 55 0.29 -2.42 5.12
N PHE A 56 -0.43 -3.53 5.22
CA PHE A 56 -1.55 -3.76 6.12
C PHE A 56 -1.25 -5.02 6.92
N ASP A 57 -1.21 -4.94 8.25
CA ASP A 57 -1.15 -6.14 9.08
C ASP A 57 -2.54 -6.78 9.11
N THR A 58 -2.68 -7.99 8.56
CA THR A 58 -3.95 -8.71 8.45
C THR A 58 -3.93 -9.98 9.29
N LYS A 59 -5.11 -10.60 9.49
CA LYS A 59 -5.21 -11.85 10.25
C LYS A 59 -4.41 -13.01 9.65
N ALA A 60 -4.19 -12.99 8.34
CA ALA A 60 -3.45 -14.04 7.63
C ALA A 60 -1.94 -13.79 7.58
N GLY A 61 -1.48 -12.62 8.03
CA GLY A 61 -0.12 -12.12 7.83
C GLY A 61 -0.11 -10.73 7.20
N PRO A 62 1.07 -10.10 7.08
CA PRO A 62 1.20 -8.77 6.51
C PRO A 62 1.01 -8.79 4.99
N ILE A 63 0.18 -7.88 4.49
CA ILE A 63 -0.06 -7.70 3.06
C ILE A 63 0.48 -6.36 2.61
N ARG A 64 1.34 -6.39 1.59
CA ARG A 64 1.89 -5.20 0.93
C ARG A 64 1.13 -4.94 -0.36
N PHE A 65 0.64 -3.72 -0.50
CA PHE A 65 0.12 -3.18 -1.75
C PHE A 65 1.22 -2.38 -2.45
N LEU A 66 1.83 -2.97 -3.48
CA LEU A 66 2.93 -2.37 -4.23
C LEU A 66 2.44 -1.27 -5.16
N ILE A 67 3.10 -0.12 -5.11
CA ILE A 67 2.85 1.00 -6.01
C ILE A 67 3.72 0.83 -7.27
N PRO A 68 3.12 0.78 -8.48
CA PRO A 68 3.87 0.62 -9.71
C PRO A 68 4.85 1.79 -9.92
N ALA A 69 6.07 1.48 -10.35
CA ALA A 69 7.09 2.48 -10.64
C ALA A 69 6.86 3.17 -12.01
N SER A 70 6.20 2.48 -12.93
CA SER A 70 5.93 2.97 -14.29
C SER A 70 4.52 2.59 -14.76
N ARG A 71 4.09 3.18 -15.88
CA ARG A 71 2.77 2.91 -16.50
C ARG A 71 2.60 1.47 -16.99
N GLU A 72 3.70 0.78 -17.27
CA GLU A 72 3.72 -0.59 -17.74
C GLU A 72 3.55 -1.59 -16.60
N MET A 73 3.76 -1.15 -15.36
CA MET A 73 3.61 -1.97 -14.16
C MET A 73 2.20 -1.90 -13.59
N GLU A 74 1.82 -2.98 -12.92
CA GLU A 74 0.53 -3.10 -12.25
C GLU A 74 0.66 -2.79 -10.76
N TYR A 75 -0.46 -2.42 -10.14
CA TYR A 75 -0.57 -2.52 -8.70
C TYR A 75 -0.61 -3.99 -8.32
N GLN A 76 0.08 -4.37 -7.25
CA GLN A 76 0.16 -5.75 -6.80
C GLN A 76 -0.17 -5.86 -5.32
N PHE A 77 -0.96 -6.88 -4.97
CA PHE A 77 -1.15 -7.32 -3.60
C PHE A 77 -0.20 -8.48 -3.34
N ILE A 78 0.71 -8.30 -2.40
CA ILE A 78 1.74 -9.27 -2.03
C ILE A 78 1.49 -9.66 -0.58
N HIS A 79 1.40 -10.96 -0.32
CA HIS A 79 1.39 -11.52 1.03
C HIS A 79 2.81 -11.94 1.38
N ASP A 80 3.38 -11.40 2.46
CA ASP A 80 4.67 -11.87 2.93
C ASP A 80 4.43 -13.07 3.86
N THR A 81 4.62 -14.29 3.33
CA THR A 81 4.58 -15.53 4.13
C THR A 81 5.98 -15.88 4.61
N ASP A 82 6.06 -16.84 5.54
CA ASP A 82 7.35 -17.36 6.02
C ASP A 82 8.20 -18.01 4.91
N ASP A 83 7.52 -18.56 3.89
CA ASP A 83 8.16 -19.14 2.70
C ASP A 83 8.52 -18.11 1.61
N GLY A 84 8.15 -16.84 1.80
CA GLY A 84 8.46 -15.74 0.90
C GLY A 84 7.24 -14.97 0.37
N PRO A 85 7.47 -13.92 -0.45
CA PRO A 85 6.40 -13.07 -0.95
C PRO A 85 5.56 -13.78 -2.03
N VAL A 86 4.24 -13.84 -1.81
CA VAL A 86 3.26 -14.41 -2.75
C VAL A 86 2.35 -13.32 -3.30
N ILE A 87 2.27 -13.22 -4.63
CA ILE A 87 1.34 -12.28 -5.29
C ILE A 87 -0.09 -12.85 -5.19
N LEU A 88 -0.95 -12.16 -4.44
CA LEU A 88 -2.36 -12.53 -4.28
C LEU A 88 -3.25 -12.05 -5.44
N GLY A 89 -2.78 -11.03 -6.15
CA GLY A 89 -3.45 -10.46 -7.32
C GLY A 89 -2.83 -9.14 -7.76
N SER A 90 -3.18 -8.71 -8.96
CA SER A 90 -2.73 -7.45 -9.54
C SER A 90 -3.83 -6.77 -10.33
N PHE A 91 -3.68 -5.47 -10.59
CA PHE A 91 -4.52 -4.77 -11.56
C PHE A 91 -3.79 -3.60 -12.22
N ARG A 92 -4.07 -3.40 -13.51
CA ARG A 92 -3.66 -2.19 -14.23
C ARG A 92 -4.45 -0.99 -13.74
N GLY A 93 -3.75 0.10 -13.52
CA GLY A 93 -4.43 1.32 -13.10
C GLY A 93 -3.53 2.52 -12.85
N PHE A 94 -2.34 2.60 -13.44
CA PHE A 94 -1.39 3.68 -13.15
C PHE A 94 -2.01 5.09 -13.27
N SER A 95 -2.97 5.27 -14.18
CA SER A 95 -3.72 6.52 -14.40
C SER A 95 -5.00 6.65 -13.55
N LEU A 96 -5.36 5.65 -12.75
CA LEU A 96 -6.57 5.70 -11.92
C LEU A 96 -6.44 6.76 -10.82
N PRO A 97 -7.53 7.46 -10.48
CA PRO A 97 -7.55 8.35 -9.34
C PRO A 97 -7.21 7.60 -8.04
N SER A 98 -6.42 8.23 -7.16
CA SER A 98 -5.99 7.61 -5.88
C SER A 98 -7.17 7.11 -5.04
N ARG A 99 -8.32 7.80 -5.07
CA ARG A 99 -9.55 7.38 -4.39
C ARG A 99 -10.12 6.07 -4.96
N THR A 100 -10.08 5.89 -6.28
CA THR A 100 -10.51 4.64 -6.93
C THR A 100 -9.59 3.48 -6.56
N VAL A 101 -8.27 3.73 -6.51
CA VAL A 101 -7.29 2.74 -6.06
C VAL A 101 -7.52 2.36 -4.60
N ALA A 102 -7.74 3.34 -3.71
CA ALA A 102 -8.03 3.10 -2.30
C ALA A 102 -9.31 2.27 -2.09
N PHE A 103 -10.36 2.54 -2.86
CA PHE A 103 -11.58 1.74 -2.85
C PHE A 103 -11.31 0.28 -3.28
N ARG A 104 -10.51 0.07 -4.34
CA ARG A 104 -10.13 -1.28 -4.80
C ARG A 104 -9.32 -2.05 -3.76
N ILE A 105 -8.40 -1.39 -3.05
CA ILE A 105 -7.66 -1.98 -1.93
C ILE A 105 -8.64 -2.45 -0.85
N SER A 106 -9.56 -1.57 -0.44
CA SER A 106 -10.55 -1.89 0.59
C SER A 106 -11.42 -3.08 0.19
N GLU A 107 -11.92 -3.12 -1.04
CA GLU A 107 -12.74 -4.22 -1.53
C GLU A 107 -11.94 -5.52 -1.64
N PHE A 108 -10.69 -5.47 -2.10
CA PHE A 108 -9.83 -6.66 -2.18
C PHE A 108 -9.63 -7.30 -0.79
N LEU A 109 -9.28 -6.49 0.21
CA LEU A 109 -9.07 -6.97 1.58
C LEU A 109 -10.38 -7.50 2.19
N ARG A 110 -11.51 -6.82 1.95
CA ARG A 110 -12.84 -7.21 2.43
C ARG A 110 -13.31 -8.54 1.83
N MET A 111 -13.23 -8.69 0.51
CA MET A 111 -13.71 -9.89 -0.19
C MET A 111 -12.93 -11.15 0.19
N ARG A 112 -11.68 -10.99 0.60
CA ARG A 112 -10.81 -12.10 1.05
C ARG A 112 -10.84 -12.33 2.56
N GLY A 113 -11.65 -11.58 3.32
CA GLY A 113 -11.76 -11.72 4.78
C GLY A 113 -10.47 -11.35 5.53
N LEU A 114 -9.58 -10.57 4.91
CA LEU A 114 -8.27 -10.20 5.45
C LEU A 114 -8.39 -9.03 6.43
N LYS A 115 -9.24 -8.06 6.12
CA LYS A 115 -9.67 -6.97 6.99
C LYS A 115 -11.11 -6.60 6.72
#